data_AF-A0A9Q0Q8B4-F1
#
_entry.id   AF-A0A9Q0Q8B4-F1
#
_cell.length_a   1.000
_cell.length_b   1.000
_cell.length_c   1.000
_cell.angle_alpha   90.00
_cell.angle_beta   90.00
_cell.angle_gamma   90.00
#
_symmetry.space_group_name_H-M   'P 1'
#
loop_
_entity.id
_entity.type
_entity.pdbx_description
1 polymer ?
#
loop_
_entity_poly.entity_id
_entity_poly.type
_entity_poly.pdbx_seq_one_letter_code
_entity_poly.pdbx_strand_id
1 'polypeptide(L)'
;MVFHHLKFSCSLTNLIRNWTNLYQSFDYMIISTGKWFLKAAIYHENDTEVGCHICPGKNLTEKGFVFAYEKALRYAMDFIATSKHRGLIFFRTSTPDHFENGEWHNGGNCTKTTPAKEGELELKDLNKILRAVELAEFEKASAKAAENGAVSSICAGQKCESSE
;
A
#
# COMPACT_ATOMS: atom_id res chain seq x y z
N MET A 1 6.41 19.53 -21.73
CA MET A 1 5.29 18.56 -21.85
C MET A 1 4.46 18.69 -20.57
N VAL A 2 3.33 19.40 -20.65
CA VAL A 2 2.51 19.73 -19.47
C VAL A 2 1.40 18.68 -19.37
N PHE A 3 1.52 17.76 -18.41
CA PHE A 3 0.45 16.82 -18.07
C PHE A 3 -0.66 17.56 -17.31
N HIS A 4 -1.49 18.36 -17.98
CA HIS A 4 -2.56 19.14 -17.34
C HIS A 4 -3.93 18.44 -17.26
N HIS A 5 -4.08 17.18 -17.71
CA HIS A 5 -5.42 16.57 -17.84
C HIS A 5 -5.59 15.11 -17.44
N LEU A 6 -4.56 14.39 -16.96
CA LEU A 6 -4.77 13.05 -16.42
C LEU A 6 -5.30 13.12 -14.98
N LYS A 7 -6.63 13.18 -14.85
CA LYS A 7 -7.35 13.06 -13.58
C LYS A 7 -7.33 11.59 -13.16
N PHE A 8 -6.41 11.18 -12.29
CA PHE A 8 -6.52 9.88 -11.64
C PHE A 8 -7.58 9.97 -10.54
N SER A 9 -8.62 9.14 -10.67
CA SER A 9 -9.59 8.92 -9.60
C SER A 9 -9.16 7.69 -8.81
N CYS A 10 -9.11 7.81 -7.49
CA CYS A 10 -8.77 6.71 -6.59
C CYS A 10 -9.93 6.48 -5.62
N SER A 11 -10.53 5.29 -5.69
CA SER A 11 -11.54 4.88 -4.72
C SER A 11 -10.85 4.23 -3.52
N LEU A 12 -11.12 4.73 -2.32
CA LEU A 12 -10.49 4.29 -1.08
C LEU A 12 -11.28 3.18 -0.38
N THR A 13 -12.56 3.01 -0.73
CA THR A 13 -13.50 2.07 -0.08
C THR A 13 -14.18 1.13 -1.07
N ASN A 14 -13.63 0.96 -2.27
CA ASN A 14 -14.17 0.05 -3.27
C ASN A 14 -13.07 -0.92 -3.74
N LEU A 15 -13.24 -2.20 -3.42
CA LEU A 15 -12.36 -3.26 -3.90
C LEU A 15 -12.88 -3.78 -5.24
N ILE A 16 -11.99 -3.83 -6.23
CA ILE A 16 -12.32 -4.30 -7.58
C ILE A 16 -12.78 -5.76 -7.55
N ARG A 17 -13.95 -6.03 -8.16
CA ARG A 17 -14.62 -7.34 -8.16
C ARG A 17 -13.81 -8.47 -8.77
N ASN A 18 -12.91 -8.18 -9.72
CA ASN A 18 -12.12 -9.18 -10.43
C ASN A 18 -11.35 -10.12 -9.49
N TRP A 19 -10.75 -9.58 -8.43
CA TRP A 19 -9.98 -10.39 -7.49
C TRP A 19 -10.81 -10.78 -6.26
N THR A 20 -11.72 -9.92 -5.78
CA THR A 20 -12.55 -10.25 -4.60
C THR A 20 -13.52 -11.39 -4.87
N ASN A 21 -14.02 -11.53 -6.11
CA ASN A 21 -14.85 -12.68 -6.50
C ASN A 21 -14.06 -13.99 -6.52
N LEU A 22 -12.76 -13.93 -6.77
CA LEU A 22 -11.86 -15.09 -6.79
C LEU A 22 -11.17 -15.31 -5.44
N TYR A 23 -11.37 -14.41 -4.47
CA TYR A 23 -10.62 -14.37 -3.23
C TYR A 23 -10.62 -15.73 -2.50
N GLN A 24 -11.77 -16.39 -2.40
CA GLN A 24 -11.90 -17.67 -1.72
C GLN A 24 -11.26 -18.86 -2.46
N SER A 25 -10.96 -18.70 -3.75
CA SER A 25 -10.38 -19.77 -4.58
C SER A 25 -8.85 -19.81 -4.58
N PHE A 26 -8.18 -18.80 -4.03
CA PHE A 26 -6.71 -18.78 -4.01
C PHE A 26 -6.16 -19.63 -2.86
N ASP A 27 -5.19 -20.48 -3.13
CA ASP A 27 -4.44 -21.18 -2.07
C ASP A 27 -3.36 -20.27 -1.47
N TYR A 28 -2.84 -19.34 -2.28
CA TYR A 28 -1.80 -18.38 -1.92
C TYR A 28 -2.07 -17.02 -2.56
N MET A 29 -1.89 -15.95 -1.79
CA MET A 29 -1.96 -14.58 -2.29
C MET A 29 -0.78 -13.77 -1.80
N ILE A 30 -0.25 -12.89 -2.66
CA ILE A 30 0.73 -11.88 -2.27
C ILE A 30 0.13 -10.52 -2.58
N ILE A 31 -0.05 -9.71 -1.55
CA ILE A 31 -0.62 -8.38 -1.64
C ILE A 31 0.49 -7.38 -1.34
N SER A 32 0.58 -6.35 -2.18
CA SER A 32 1.55 -5.28 -2.01
C SER A 32 0.94 -3.96 -2.46
N THR A 33 1.45 -2.87 -1.89
CA THR A 33 1.09 -1.51 -2.26
C THR A 33 2.37 -0.66 -2.31
N GLY A 34 2.25 0.60 -2.69
CA GLY A 34 3.41 1.48 -2.74
C GLY A 34 3.15 2.82 -3.42
N LYS A 35 4.10 3.22 -4.27
CA LYS A 35 4.32 4.61 -4.69
C LYS A 35 3.27 5.20 -5.62
N TRP A 36 2.28 4.43 -6.06
CA TRP A 36 1.19 4.96 -6.89
C TRP A 36 0.36 6.03 -6.18
N PHE A 37 0.27 5.97 -4.84
CA PHE A 37 -0.43 6.98 -4.04
C PHE A 37 0.25 8.36 -4.04
N LEU A 38 1.51 8.45 -4.49
CA LEU A 38 2.26 9.71 -4.60
C LEU A 38 1.88 10.53 -5.84
N LYS A 39 1.08 9.95 -6.74
CA LYS A 39 0.58 10.65 -7.92
C LYS A 39 -0.59 11.56 -7.52
N ALA A 40 -0.73 12.65 -8.28
CA ALA A 40 -1.89 13.52 -8.15
C ALA A 40 -3.18 12.73 -8.38
N ALA A 41 -4.14 12.81 -7.46
CA ALA A 41 -5.37 12.06 -7.52
C ALA A 41 -6.53 12.76 -6.80
N ILE A 42 -7.76 12.49 -7.23
CA ILE A 42 -8.98 12.82 -6.48
C ILE A 42 -9.45 11.55 -5.77
N TYR A 43 -9.72 11.68 -4.48
CA TYR A 43 -10.10 10.58 -3.62
C TYR A 43 -11.61 10.47 -3.49
N HIS A 44 -12.10 9.24 -3.60
CA HIS A 44 -13.51 8.92 -3.46
C HIS A 44 -13.74 7.89 -2.35
N GLU A 45 -14.81 8.09 -1.60
CA GLU A 45 -15.36 7.10 -0.67
C GLU A 45 -16.82 6.88 -1.06
N ASN A 46 -17.19 5.63 -1.37
CA ASN A 46 -18.53 5.27 -1.84
C ASN A 46 -19.01 6.21 -2.96
N ASP A 47 -18.14 6.41 -3.96
CA ASP A 47 -18.35 7.27 -5.14
C ASP A 47 -18.54 8.77 -4.83
N THR A 48 -18.26 9.21 -3.59
CA THR A 48 -18.30 10.62 -3.18
C THR A 48 -16.89 11.18 -3.05
N GLU A 49 -16.64 12.35 -3.64
CA GLU A 49 -15.35 13.06 -3.51
C GLU A 49 -15.09 13.47 -2.04
N VAL A 50 -13.95 13.05 -1.48
CA VAL A 50 -13.58 13.33 -0.08
C VAL A 50 -12.32 14.18 0.07
N GLY A 51 -11.65 14.47 -1.04
CA GLY A 51 -10.44 15.27 -1.08
C GLY A 51 -9.51 14.86 -2.22
N CYS A 52 -8.25 15.25 -2.12
CA CYS A 52 -7.29 15.01 -3.17
C CYS A 52 -5.85 14.90 -2.67
N HIS A 53 -4.95 14.56 -3.59
CA HIS A 53 -3.54 14.83 -3.48
C HIS A 53 -3.02 15.58 -4.71
N ILE A 54 -2.23 16.63 -4.49
CA ILE A 54 -1.65 17.51 -5.52
C ILE A 54 -2.75 18.02 -6.46
N CYS A 55 -3.70 18.81 -5.93
CA CYS A 55 -4.80 19.34 -6.72
C CYS A 55 -4.94 20.88 -6.71
N PRO A 56 -3.92 21.63 -7.16
CA PRO A 56 -3.97 23.09 -7.18
C PRO A 56 -5.13 23.60 -8.05
N GLY A 57 -5.79 24.66 -7.57
CA GLY A 57 -6.88 25.31 -8.30
C GLY A 57 -8.22 24.56 -8.30
N LYS A 58 -8.36 23.48 -7.51
CA LYS A 58 -9.65 22.82 -7.27
C LYS A 58 -10.25 23.26 -5.95
N ASN A 59 -11.59 23.30 -5.88
CA ASN A 59 -12.33 23.46 -4.63
C ASN A 59 -12.43 22.10 -3.90
N LEU A 60 -11.30 21.47 -3.62
CA LEU A 60 -11.19 20.19 -2.92
C LEU A 60 -10.15 20.30 -1.80
N THR A 61 -10.39 19.60 -0.70
CA THR A 61 -9.44 19.55 0.41
C THR A 61 -8.22 18.70 0.06
N GLU A 62 -7.02 19.27 0.13
CA GLU A 62 -5.77 18.52 0.04
C GLU A 62 -5.61 17.64 1.29
N LYS A 63 -5.76 16.33 1.11
CA LYS A 63 -5.63 15.32 2.17
C LYS A 63 -4.23 14.71 2.21
N GLY A 64 -3.46 14.83 1.13
CA GLY A 64 -2.16 14.20 0.98
C GLY A 64 -2.24 12.71 0.66
N PHE A 65 -1.10 12.12 0.27
CA PHE A 65 -1.05 10.69 -0.07
C PHE A 65 -1.20 9.77 1.14
N VAL A 66 -0.70 10.17 2.33
CA VAL A 66 -0.73 9.33 3.55
C VAL A 66 -2.17 8.99 3.93
N PHE A 67 -3.09 9.96 3.85
CA PHE A 67 -4.52 9.74 4.10
C PHE A 67 -5.10 8.63 3.21
N ALA A 68 -4.87 8.72 1.90
CA ALA A 68 -5.37 7.73 0.95
C ALA A 68 -4.68 6.39 1.12
N TYR A 69 -3.38 6.39 1.38
CA TYR A 69 -2.58 5.19 1.57
C TYR A 69 -3.07 4.38 2.77
N GLU A 70 -3.20 5.04 3.93
CA GLU A 70 -3.70 4.44 5.15
C GLU A 70 -5.12 3.89 4.96
N LYS A 71 -6.02 4.71 4.39
CA LYS A 71 -7.43 4.32 4.24
C LYS A 71 -7.63 3.16 3.26
N ALA A 72 -6.98 3.21 2.09
CA ALA A 72 -7.10 2.14 1.10
C ALA A 72 -6.50 0.82 1.62
N LEU A 73 -5.35 0.90 2.30
CA LEU A 73 -4.73 -0.28 2.90
C LEU A 73 -5.59 -0.86 4.01
N ARG A 74 -6.12 -0.01 4.91
CA ARG A 74 -7.06 -0.43 5.95
C ARG A 74 -8.26 -1.18 5.37
N TYR A 75 -8.88 -0.62 4.34
CA TYR A 75 -10.07 -1.22 3.73
C TYR A 75 -9.78 -2.59 3.10
N ALA A 76 -8.66 -2.71 2.38
CA ALA A 76 -8.22 -3.99 1.80
C ALA A 76 -7.89 -5.03 2.88
N MET A 77 -7.18 -4.60 3.93
CA MET A 77 -6.78 -5.47 5.04
C MET A 77 -7.95 -5.90 5.91
N ASP A 78 -8.92 -5.02 6.15
CA ASP A 78 -10.17 -5.35 6.84
C ASP A 78 -10.97 -6.40 6.08
N PHE A 79 -11.06 -6.28 4.75
CA PHE A 79 -11.68 -7.30 3.91
C PHE A 79 -10.97 -8.65 4.09
N ILE A 80 -9.63 -8.66 4.05
CA ILE A 80 -8.85 -9.89 4.22
C ILE A 80 -9.11 -10.53 5.58
N ALA A 81 -8.98 -9.76 6.65
CA ALA A 81 -9.11 -10.23 8.03
C ALA A 81 -10.52 -10.75 8.37
N THR A 82 -11.55 -10.23 7.72
CA THR A 82 -12.96 -10.59 8.02
C THR A 82 -13.55 -11.65 7.08
N SER A 83 -12.94 -11.88 5.93
CA SER A 83 -13.50 -12.78 4.91
C SER A 83 -13.21 -14.27 5.13
N LYS A 84 -12.56 -14.67 6.24
CA LYS A 84 -12.28 -16.08 6.61
C LYS A 84 -11.72 -16.93 5.46
N HIS A 85 -10.64 -16.44 4.85
CA HIS A 85 -9.93 -17.16 3.80
C HIS A 85 -9.14 -18.35 4.36
N ARG A 86 -9.06 -19.45 3.61
CA ARG A 86 -8.33 -20.66 4.03
C ARG A 86 -6.90 -20.73 3.51
N GLY A 87 -6.57 -19.97 2.46
CA GLY A 87 -5.24 -19.91 1.89
C GLY A 87 -4.28 -19.01 2.67
N LEU A 88 -3.02 -19.01 2.25
CA LEU A 88 -1.95 -18.25 2.88
C LEU A 88 -1.80 -16.88 2.20
N ILE A 89 -1.74 -15.80 2.99
CA ILE A 89 -1.71 -14.43 2.48
C ILE A 89 -0.42 -13.75 2.93
N PHE A 90 0.40 -13.33 1.98
CA PHE A 90 1.59 -12.55 2.25
C PHE A 90 1.30 -11.08 1.98
N PHE A 91 1.61 -10.24 2.96
CA PHE A 91 1.71 -8.81 2.76
C PHE A 91 3.16 -8.39 2.55
N ARG A 92 3.44 -7.81 1.40
CA ARG A 92 4.77 -7.35 1.03
C ARG A 92 4.82 -5.83 1.05
N THR A 93 5.58 -5.29 2.00
CA THR A 93 5.81 -3.84 2.16
C THR A 93 6.44 -3.23 0.92
N SER A 94 6.28 -1.91 0.76
CA SER A 94 6.83 -1.11 -0.32
C SER A 94 8.34 -1.31 -0.47
N THR A 95 8.80 -1.28 -1.73
CA THR A 95 10.22 -1.38 -2.05
C THR A 95 10.86 0.00 -2.02
N PRO A 96 11.93 0.21 -1.24
CA PRO A 96 12.65 1.46 -1.27
C PRO A 96 13.31 1.69 -2.63
N ASP A 97 13.40 2.97 -3.03
CA ASP A 97 14.23 3.34 -4.19
C ASP A 97 15.70 3.24 -3.81
N HIS A 98 16.51 2.83 -4.78
CA HIS A 98 17.95 2.63 -4.67
C HIS A 98 18.71 3.50 -5.68
N PHE A 99 18.04 4.52 -6.23
CA PHE A 99 18.63 5.46 -7.18
C PHE A 99 19.46 6.52 -6.45
N GLU A 100 20.64 6.77 -6.99
CA GLU A 100 21.56 7.84 -6.67
C GLU A 100 21.52 8.90 -7.78
N ASN A 101 21.97 10.13 -7.48
CA ASN A 101 22.05 11.25 -8.45
C ASN A 101 20.71 11.66 -9.10
N GLY A 102 19.60 11.20 -8.56
CA GLY A 102 18.24 11.48 -9.05
C GLY A 102 17.25 10.41 -8.61
N GLU A 103 16.02 10.59 -9.07
CA GLU A 103 14.93 9.63 -8.95
C GLU A 103 14.79 8.81 -10.24
N TRP A 104 13.98 7.75 -10.17
CA TRP A 104 13.77 6.80 -11.28
C TRP A 104 13.36 7.45 -12.62
N HIS A 105 12.74 8.64 -12.58
CA HIS A 105 12.17 9.32 -13.75
C HIS A 105 12.91 10.59 -14.18
N ASN A 106 13.97 11.00 -13.48
CA ASN A 106 14.67 12.25 -13.75
C ASN A 106 16.20 12.12 -13.76
N GLY A 107 16.71 10.95 -14.16
CA GLY A 107 18.14 10.72 -14.37
C GLY A 107 18.87 10.03 -13.21
N GLY A 108 18.13 9.50 -12.23
CA GLY A 108 18.72 8.66 -11.19
C GLY A 108 19.32 7.37 -11.75
N ASN A 109 20.37 6.87 -11.12
CA ASN A 109 21.08 5.65 -11.51
C ASN A 109 21.39 4.76 -10.31
N CYS A 110 21.67 3.47 -10.56
CA CYS A 110 22.25 2.59 -9.55
C CYS A 110 23.47 1.91 -10.17
N THR A 111 24.65 2.23 -9.64
CA THR A 111 25.93 1.69 -10.11
C THR A 111 26.46 0.57 -9.22
N LYS A 112 25.76 0.27 -8.11
CA LYS A 112 26.17 -0.77 -7.17
C LYS A 112 26.02 -2.14 -7.81
N THR A 113 27.09 -2.94 -7.76
CA THR A 113 27.15 -4.30 -8.31
C THR A 113 27.03 -5.39 -7.25
N THR A 114 27.04 -4.99 -5.97
CA THR A 114 26.89 -5.90 -4.82
C THR A 114 25.79 -5.39 -3.90
N PRO A 115 25.09 -6.28 -3.17
CA PRO A 115 24.14 -5.88 -2.14
C PRO A 115 24.82 -4.98 -1.09
N ALA A 116 24.07 -4.01 -0.58
CA ALA A 116 24.52 -3.19 0.54
C ALA A 116 24.61 -4.03 1.82
N LYS A 117 25.58 -3.71 2.68
CA LYS A 117 25.69 -4.32 4.01
C LYS A 117 24.79 -3.58 5.01
N GLU A 118 24.59 -4.22 6.15
CA GLU A 118 23.85 -3.62 7.27
C GLU A 118 24.46 -2.26 7.65
N GLY A 119 23.61 -1.25 7.80
CA GLY A 119 24.02 0.13 8.11
C GLY A 119 24.60 0.94 6.94
N GLU A 120 24.77 0.39 5.74
CA GLU A 120 25.27 1.14 4.57
C GLU A 120 24.18 1.94 3.84
N LEU A 121 22.91 1.65 4.12
CA LEU A 121 21.77 2.32 3.50
C LEU A 121 20.82 2.88 4.54
N GLU A 122 20.59 4.19 4.45
CA GLU A 122 19.51 4.86 5.16
C GLU A 122 18.26 4.91 4.29
N LEU A 123 17.12 4.49 4.85
CA LEU A 123 15.84 4.62 4.16
C LEU A 123 15.49 6.12 4.02
N LYS A 124 15.22 6.55 2.79
CA LYS A 124 14.63 7.89 2.53
C LYS A 124 13.33 8.06 3.31
N ASP A 125 13.03 9.29 3.76
CA ASP A 125 11.87 9.61 4.60
C ASP A 125 10.54 9.11 4.04
N LEU A 126 10.35 9.25 2.73
CA LEU A 126 9.18 8.71 2.04
C LEU A 126 9.00 7.19 2.28
N ASN A 127 10.08 6.42 2.17
CA ASN A 127 10.03 4.97 2.40
C ASN A 127 9.81 4.65 3.88
N LYS A 128 10.34 5.47 4.81
CA LYS A 128 10.05 5.35 6.24
C LYS A 128 8.55 5.56 6.52
N ILE A 129 7.94 6.57 5.90
CA ILE A 129 6.49 6.86 6.02
C ILE A 129 5.66 5.70 5.46
N LEU A 130 5.94 5.25 4.24
CA LEU A 130 5.21 4.14 3.62
C LEU A 130 5.31 2.88 4.49
N ARG A 131 6.52 2.52 4.92
CA ARG A 131 6.75 1.35 5.78
C ARG A 131 6.02 1.46 7.12
N ALA A 132 5.99 2.63 7.74
CA ALA A 132 5.31 2.83 9.02
C ALA A 132 3.80 2.61 8.87
N VAL A 133 3.16 3.17 7.83
CA VAL A 133 1.72 2.96 7.56
C VAL A 133 1.43 1.49 7.25
N GLU A 134 2.27 0.86 6.43
CA GLU A 134 2.13 -0.54 6.05
C GLU A 134 2.14 -1.49 7.24
N LEU A 135 3.13 -1.31 8.14
CA LEU A 135 3.22 -2.11 9.35
C LEU A 135 2.05 -1.81 10.29
N ALA A 136 1.69 -0.54 10.50
CA ALA A 136 0.59 -0.19 11.39
C ALA A 136 -0.76 -0.78 10.96
N GLU A 137 -1.09 -0.77 9.66
CA GLU A 137 -2.34 -1.38 9.18
C GLU A 137 -2.27 -2.91 9.15
N PHE A 138 -1.09 -3.49 8.89
CA PHE A 138 -0.88 -4.92 9.00
C PHE A 138 -1.10 -5.43 10.43
N GLU A 139 -0.55 -4.76 11.44
CA GLU A 139 -0.73 -5.14 12.86
C GLU A 139 -2.20 -5.10 13.27
N LYS A 140 -2.93 -4.04 12.87
CA LYS A 140 -4.39 -3.93 13.11
C LYS A 140 -5.17 -5.08 12.47
N ALA A 141 -4.82 -5.43 11.24
CA ALA A 141 -5.48 -6.49 10.50
C ALA A 141 -5.19 -7.87 11.09
N SER A 142 -3.95 -8.09 11.52
CA SER A 142 -3.51 -9.34 12.16
C SER A 142 -4.24 -9.55 13.49
N ALA A 143 -4.33 -8.52 14.33
CA ALA A 143 -5.11 -8.56 15.56
C ALA A 143 -6.60 -8.90 15.28
N LYS A 144 -7.20 -8.25 14.27
CA LYS A 144 -8.59 -8.49 13.87
C LYS A 144 -8.81 -9.90 13.28
N ALA A 145 -7.84 -10.43 12.53
CA ALA A 145 -7.92 -11.79 11.99
C ALA A 145 -7.90 -12.84 13.10
N ALA A 146 -7.03 -12.63 14.11
CA ALA A 146 -6.95 -13.49 15.29
C ALA A 146 -8.26 -13.55 16.07
N GLU A 147 -8.92 -12.41 16.30
CA GLU A 147 -10.25 -12.35 16.95
C GLU A 147 -11.33 -13.12 16.19
N ASN A 148 -11.27 -13.13 14.85
CA ASN A 148 -12.30 -13.72 14.00
C ASN A 148 -12.11 -15.22 13.71
N GLY A 149 -11.05 -15.84 14.26
CA GLY A 149 -10.67 -17.23 13.96
C GLY A 149 -10.34 -17.44 12.47
N ALA A 150 -10.03 -16.37 11.75
CA ALA A 150 -9.58 -16.41 10.37
C ALA A 150 -8.08 -16.71 10.39
N VAL A 151 -7.72 -17.99 10.53
CA VAL A 151 -6.33 -18.44 10.52
C VAL A 151 -5.81 -18.43 9.08
N SER A 152 -5.62 -17.23 8.54
CA SER A 152 -4.68 -16.98 7.45
C SER A 152 -3.46 -16.34 8.09
N SER A 153 -2.28 -16.97 7.97
CA SER A 153 -1.05 -16.34 8.44
C SER A 153 -0.78 -15.16 7.52
N ILE A 154 -1.12 -13.95 7.96
CA ILE A 154 -0.72 -12.74 7.24
C ILE A 154 0.78 -12.58 7.57
N CYS A 155 1.64 -12.62 6.56
CA CYS A 155 3.07 -12.44 6.77
C CYS A 155 3.51 -11.07 6.27
N ALA A 156 4.24 -10.29 7.06
CA ALA A 156 4.86 -9.04 6.64
C ALA A 156 6.37 -9.24 6.41
N GLY A 157 6.79 -9.30 5.15
CA GLY A 157 8.21 -9.55 4.81
C GLY A 157 8.68 -10.94 5.27
N GLN A 158 9.73 -11.01 6.09
CA GLN A 158 10.25 -12.28 6.64
C GLN A 158 9.60 -12.70 7.95
N LYS A 159 8.69 -11.89 8.52
CA LYS A 159 8.03 -12.20 9.79
C LYS A 159 6.62 -12.71 9.52
N CYS A 160 6.41 -14.00 9.79
CA CYS A 160 5.08 -14.60 9.83
C CYS A 160 4.64 -14.69 11.28
N GLU A 161 3.49 -14.10 11.61
CA GLU A 161 2.83 -14.34 12.88
C GLU A 161 1.75 -15.41 12.64
N SER A 162 2.02 -16.60 13.18
CA SER A 162 1.05 -17.67 13.33
C SER A 162 0.64 -17.68 14.80
N SER A 163 -0.65 -17.46 15.08
CA SER A 163 -1.19 -17.84 16.38
C SER A 163 -1.28 -19.37 16.41
N GLU A 164 -0.41 -20.02 17.20
CA GLU A 164 -0.68 -21.38 17.69
C GLU A 164 -1.92 -21.41 18.58
#